data_AF-A0A7J4RR48-F1
#
_entry.id   AF-A0A7J4RR48-F1
#
_cell.length_a   1.000
_cell.length_b   1.000
_cell.length_c   1.000
_cell.angle_alpha   90.00
_cell.angle_beta   90.00
_cell.angle_gamma   90.00
#
_symmetry.space_group_name_H-M   'P 1'
#
loop_
_entity.id
_entity.type
_entity.pdbx_description
1 polymer ?
#
loop_
_entity_poly.entity_id
_entity_poly.type
_entity_poly.pdbx_seq_one_letter_code
_entity_poly.pdbx_strand_id
1 'polypeptide(L)'
;FDAKELYRFPGPDGKTIMHAEIMIGNSIVMLADEMPGMGCRSPQSIGGTGSSIYLYVNDADATFSKAVSAGAKPLMPVMDGFWGDRFGSIEDPFGHIWGIATHKKDMTPDEISKAGQEFLKTMTK
;
A
#
# COMPACT_ATOMS: atom_id res chain seq x y z
N PHE A 1 -6.63 -3.94 6.50
CA PHE A 1 -5.50 -4.87 6.32
C PHE A 1 -5.55 -6.08 7.25
N ASP A 2 -6.21 -6.06 8.41
CA ASP A 2 -6.22 -7.23 9.33
C ASP A 2 -4.80 -7.65 9.75
N ALA A 3 -3.93 -6.65 9.91
CA ALA A 3 -2.55 -6.85 10.27
C ALA A 3 -2.44 -7.47 11.67
N LYS A 4 -1.56 -8.45 11.83
CA LYS A 4 -1.19 -9.04 13.11
C LYS A 4 0.21 -8.60 13.48
N GLU A 5 0.39 -8.06 14.68
CA GLU A 5 1.72 -7.81 15.20
C GLU A 5 2.44 -9.14 15.46
N LEU A 6 3.67 -9.25 14.94
CA LEU A 6 4.55 -10.39 15.18
C LEU A 6 5.62 -10.06 16.22
N TYR A 7 6.19 -8.85 16.11
CA TYR A 7 7.30 -8.42 16.94
C TYR A 7 7.27 -6.91 17.14
N ARG A 8 7.76 -6.46 18.29
CA ARG A 8 7.91 -5.05 18.64
C ARG A 8 9.14 -4.87 19.51
N PHE A 9 9.99 -3.93 19.12
CA PHE A 9 11.17 -3.52 19.87
C PHE A 9 11.05 -2.03 20.26
N PRO A 10 10.70 -1.75 21.53
CA PRO A 10 10.59 -0.37 22.00
C PRO A 10 11.98 0.26 22.20
N GLY A 11 12.05 1.57 22.05
CA GLY A 11 13.22 2.37 22.37
C GLY A 11 13.42 2.57 23.87
N PRO A 12 14.56 3.16 24.29
CA PRO A 12 14.87 3.38 25.70
C PRO A 12 13.85 4.25 26.46
N ASP A 13 13.08 5.08 25.77
CA ASP A 13 12.02 5.92 26.33
C ASP A 13 10.71 5.15 26.61
N GLY A 14 10.63 3.89 26.18
CA GLY A 14 9.44 3.05 26.27
C GLY A 14 8.26 3.49 25.41
N LYS A 15 8.44 4.51 24.55
CA LYS A 15 7.38 5.11 23.72
C LYS A 15 7.66 4.93 22.24
N THR A 16 8.89 5.21 21.83
CA THR A 16 9.32 5.10 20.43
C THR A 16 9.40 3.63 20.04
N ILE A 17 8.90 3.28 18.85
CA ILE A 17 9.09 1.96 18.26
C ILE A 17 10.33 2.00 17.37
N MET A 18 11.42 1.41 17.85
CA MET A 18 12.68 1.31 17.10
C MET A 18 12.57 0.33 15.93
N HIS A 19 11.77 -0.73 16.10
CA HIS A 19 11.46 -1.72 15.07
C HIS A 19 10.17 -2.45 15.42
N ALA A 20 9.34 -2.74 14.43
CA ALA A 20 8.18 -3.60 14.55
C ALA A 20 7.98 -4.41 13.28
N GLU A 21 7.30 -5.53 13.43
CA GLU A 21 6.93 -6.43 12.34
C GLU A 21 5.44 -6.70 12.42
N ILE A 22 4.75 -6.47 11.30
CA ILE A 22 3.35 -6.84 11.14
C ILE A 22 3.21 -7.82 9.99
N MET A 23 2.29 -8.77 10.16
CA MET A 23 1.90 -9.72 9.13
C MET A 23 0.55 -9.33 8.54
N ILE A 24 0.49 -9.19 7.22
CA ILE A 24 -0.75 -9.01 6.46
C ILE A 24 -0.86 -10.16 5.47
N GLY A 25 -1.85 -11.03 5.66
CA GLY A 25 -1.91 -12.30 4.93
C GLY A 25 -0.68 -13.15 5.26
N ASN A 26 0.20 -13.33 4.27
CA ASN A 26 1.50 -14.00 4.40
C ASN A 26 2.70 -13.06 4.22
N SER A 27 2.46 -11.75 4.06
CA SER A 27 3.49 -10.75 3.86
C SER A 27 3.90 -10.13 5.19
N ILE A 28 5.20 -10.00 5.44
CA ILE A 28 5.75 -9.30 6.60
C ILE A 28 6.12 -7.89 6.16
N VAL A 29 5.56 -6.89 6.84
CA VAL A 29 5.94 -5.48 6.69
C VAL A 29 6.69 -5.07 7.94
N MET A 30 7.90 -4.55 7.74
CA MET A 30 8.75 -4.01 8.80
C MET A 30 8.62 -2.49 8.80
N LEU A 31 8.51 -1.92 9.99
CA LEU A 31 8.32 -0.49 10.19
C LEU A 31 8.93 -0.03 11.51
N ALA A 32 9.21 1.27 11.60
CA ALA A 32 9.72 1.93 12.79
C ALA A 32 9.17 3.35 12.84
N ASP A 33 9.24 3.97 14.01
CA ASP A 33 9.03 5.40 14.14
C ASP A 33 10.17 6.18 13.47
N GLU A 34 9.88 7.44 13.14
CA GLU A 34 10.87 8.35 12.60
C GLU A 34 12.05 8.58 13.57
N MET A 35 13.28 8.45 13.06
CA MET A 35 14.52 8.68 13.79
C MET A 35 15.46 9.56 12.94
N PRO A 36 15.28 10.90 12.95
CA PRO A 36 16.00 11.79 12.04
C PRO A 36 17.52 11.74 12.22
N GLY A 37 17.99 11.54 13.45
CA GLY A 37 19.42 11.39 13.77
C GLY A 37 20.08 10.16 13.13
N MET A 38 19.29 9.19 12.67
CA MET A 38 19.75 7.98 11.99
C MET A 38 19.37 7.98 10.49
N GLY A 39 18.88 9.11 9.97
CA GLY A 39 18.43 9.23 8.58
C GLY A 39 17.09 8.55 8.27
N CYS A 40 16.39 7.99 9.26
CA CYS A 40 15.05 7.45 9.10
C CYS A 40 14.03 8.58 9.21
N ARG A 41 13.37 8.94 8.12
CA ARG A 41 12.41 10.06 8.05
C ARG A 41 11.06 9.56 7.55
N SER A 42 9.98 10.07 8.14
CA SER A 42 8.62 9.74 7.72
C SER A 42 8.26 10.46 6.41
N PRO A 43 7.27 9.95 5.64
CA PRO A 43 6.76 10.64 4.48
C PRO A 43 6.31 12.08 4.78
N GLN A 44 5.65 12.29 5.91
CA GLN A 44 5.19 13.62 6.34
C GLN A 44 6.36 14.60 6.54
N SER A 45 7.45 14.14 7.15
CA SER A 45 8.63 14.97 7.40
C SER A 45 9.44 15.34 6.16
N ILE A 46 9.27 14.60 5.06
CA ILE A 46 9.94 14.88 3.78
C ILE A 46 8.98 15.42 2.70
N GLY A 47 7.70 15.61 3.03
CA GLY A 47 6.70 16.18 2.11
C GLY A 47 6.12 15.18 1.09
N GLY A 48 6.23 13.88 1.35
CA GLY A 48 5.70 12.81 0.51
C GLY A 48 6.45 11.50 0.69
N THR A 49 6.13 10.49 -0.10
CA THR A 49 6.86 9.22 -0.10
C THR A 49 7.57 9.02 -1.44
N GLY A 50 8.80 8.50 -1.40
CA GLY A 50 9.56 8.13 -2.60
C GLY A 50 9.18 6.76 -3.17
N SER A 51 8.41 5.96 -2.43
CA SER A 51 7.97 4.62 -2.83
C SER A 51 6.53 4.33 -2.36
N SER A 52 5.95 3.28 -2.91
CA SER A 52 4.66 2.74 -2.49
C SER A 52 4.76 1.24 -2.24
N ILE A 53 3.87 0.72 -1.41
CA ILE A 53 3.76 -0.72 -1.14
C ILE A 53 2.62 -1.28 -1.98
N TYR A 54 2.92 -2.18 -2.92
CA TYR A 54 1.90 -2.92 -3.65
C TYR A 54 1.65 -4.26 -2.94
N LEU A 55 0.47 -4.40 -2.34
CA LEU A 55 0.12 -5.52 -1.48
C LEU A 55 -1.03 -6.34 -2.05
N TYR A 56 -0.79 -7.63 -2.25
CA TYR A 56 -1.84 -8.58 -2.59
C TYR A 56 -2.65 -9.00 -1.36
N VAL A 57 -3.96 -8.99 -1.51
CA VAL A 57 -4.95 -9.42 -0.53
C VAL A 57 -6.04 -10.24 -1.22
N ASN A 58 -6.76 -11.05 -0.44
CA ASN A 58 -7.82 -11.90 -0.98
C ASN A 58 -9.00 -11.08 -1.55
N ASP A 59 -9.28 -9.92 -0.96
CA ASP A 59 -10.37 -9.02 -1.38
C ASP A 59 -9.92 -7.56 -1.28
N ALA A 60 -9.61 -6.96 -2.42
CA ALA A 60 -9.14 -5.59 -2.55
C ALA A 60 -10.23 -4.58 -2.17
N ASP A 61 -11.48 -4.81 -2.56
CA ASP A 61 -12.60 -3.92 -2.26
C ASP A 61 -12.85 -3.85 -0.75
N ALA A 62 -12.96 -5.01 -0.10
CA ALA A 62 -13.17 -5.06 1.36
C ALA A 62 -11.98 -4.45 2.12
N THR A 63 -10.76 -4.75 1.70
CA THR A 63 -9.54 -4.20 2.34
C THR A 63 -9.45 -2.69 2.16
N PHE A 64 -9.75 -2.18 0.97
CA PHE A 64 -9.77 -0.76 0.65
C PHE A 64 -10.81 -0.01 1.49
N SER A 65 -12.06 -0.48 1.51
CA SER A 65 -13.13 0.12 2.32
C SER A 65 -12.78 0.16 3.80
N LYS A 66 -12.14 -0.91 4.32
CA LYS A 66 -11.67 -0.96 5.70
C LYS A 66 -10.55 0.04 5.98
N ALA A 67 -9.58 0.18 5.07
CA ALA A 67 -8.50 1.14 5.20
C ALA A 67 -9.04 2.58 5.23
N VAL A 68 -9.95 2.92 4.30
CA VAL A 68 -10.58 4.24 4.26
C VAL A 68 -11.39 4.53 5.53
N SER A 69 -12.15 3.54 6.01
CA SER A 69 -12.91 3.67 7.27
C SER A 69 -12.02 3.86 8.50
N ALA A 70 -10.76 3.40 8.43
CA ALA A 70 -9.75 3.58 9.48
C ALA A 70 -8.97 4.91 9.37
N GLY A 71 -9.34 5.79 8.43
CA GLY A 71 -8.73 7.11 8.26
C GLY A 71 -7.73 7.23 7.11
N ALA A 72 -7.53 6.18 6.31
CA ALA A 72 -6.76 6.32 5.09
C ALA A 72 -7.50 7.17 4.05
N LYS A 73 -6.76 7.97 3.30
CA LYS A 73 -7.29 8.79 2.22
C LYS A 73 -7.30 7.98 0.92
N PRO A 74 -8.44 7.84 0.23
CA PRO A 74 -8.48 7.22 -1.08
C PRO A 74 -7.74 8.09 -2.10
N LEU A 75 -6.79 7.49 -2.83
CA LEU A 75 -6.07 8.13 -3.93
C LEU A 75 -6.62 7.68 -5.28
N MET A 76 -6.85 6.37 -5.43
CA MET A 76 -7.48 5.79 -6.61
C MET A 76 -8.52 4.76 -6.16
N PRO A 77 -9.81 4.92 -6.56
CA PRO A 77 -10.84 3.91 -6.30
C PRO A 77 -10.44 2.55 -6.85
N VAL A 78 -10.93 1.48 -6.22
CA VAL A 78 -10.68 0.12 -6.71
C VAL A 78 -11.34 -0.07 -8.08
N MET A 79 -10.55 -0.46 -9.07
CA MET A 79 -10.97 -0.74 -10.45
C MET A 79 -10.38 -2.06 -10.95
N ASP A 80 -10.91 -2.57 -12.06
CA ASP A 80 -10.27 -3.69 -12.77
C ASP A 80 -9.15 -3.12 -13.63
N GLY A 81 -7.91 -3.42 -13.25
CA GLY A 81 -6.70 -3.02 -13.94
C GLY A 81 -6.52 -3.79 -15.25
N PHE A 82 -6.07 -3.10 -16.29
CA PHE A 82 -5.78 -3.71 -17.59
C PHE A 82 -4.65 -4.76 -17.53
N TRP A 83 -3.92 -4.83 -16.41
CA TRP A 83 -2.86 -5.78 -16.13
C TRP A 83 -3.33 -7.05 -15.40
N GLY A 84 -4.63 -7.20 -15.13
CA GLY A 84 -5.19 -8.45 -14.60
C GLY A 84 -5.47 -8.47 -13.10
N ASP A 85 -5.33 -7.34 -12.40
CA ASP A 85 -5.67 -7.22 -10.99
C ASP A 85 -6.93 -6.38 -10.77
N ARG A 86 -7.64 -6.66 -9.67
CA ARG A 86 -8.58 -5.74 -9.02
C ARG A 86 -7.75 -4.86 -8.09
N PHE A 87 -7.63 -3.56 -8.39
CA PHE A 87 -6.64 -2.70 -7.75
C PHE A 87 -7.16 -1.30 -7.41
N GLY A 88 -6.78 -0.79 -6.24
CA GLY A 88 -6.94 0.61 -5.85
C GLY A 88 -5.77 1.09 -4.99
N SER A 89 -5.68 2.39 -4.72
CA SER A 89 -4.62 2.95 -3.89
C SER A 89 -5.11 3.94 -2.85
N ILE A 90 -4.43 3.93 -1.70
CA ILE A 90 -4.72 4.79 -0.54
C ILE A 90 -3.42 5.40 -0.02
N GLU A 91 -3.54 6.55 0.64
CA GLU A 91 -2.53 7.15 1.50
C GLU A 91 -2.93 6.87 2.95
N ASP A 92 -2.07 6.23 3.73
CA ASP A 92 -2.35 5.97 5.14
C ASP A 92 -2.18 7.24 6.00
N PRO A 93 -2.63 7.23 7.27
CA PRO A 93 -2.53 8.41 8.15
C PRO A 93 -1.11 8.91 8.42
N PHE A 94 -0.08 8.15 8.06
CA PHE A 94 1.34 8.50 8.22
C PHE A 94 1.98 8.94 6.89
N GLY A 95 1.21 9.02 5.81
CA GLY A 95 1.63 9.50 4.49
C GLY A 95 2.26 8.42 3.61
N HIS A 96 2.20 7.14 3.98
CA HIS A 96 2.67 6.07 3.10
C HIS A 96 1.59 5.72 2.06
N ILE A 97 2.03 5.45 0.83
CA ILE A 97 1.13 5.04 -0.25
C ILE A 97 1.08 3.52 -0.32
N TRP A 98 -0.14 2.99 -0.30
CA TRP A 98 -0.43 1.57 -0.43
C TRP A 98 -1.29 1.32 -1.67
N GLY A 99 -0.78 0.47 -2.55
CA GLY A 99 -1.56 -0.20 -3.59
C GLY A 99 -2.14 -1.49 -3.03
N ILE A 100 -3.46 -1.66 -3.15
CA ILE A 100 -4.19 -2.83 -2.64
C ILE A 100 -4.72 -3.60 -3.84
N ALA A 101 -4.30 -4.85 -3.99
CA ALA A 101 -4.60 -5.66 -5.15
C ALA A 101 -5.19 -7.03 -4.79
N THR A 102 -6.12 -7.51 -5.59
CA THR A 102 -6.48 -8.92 -5.68
C THR A 102 -6.20 -9.37 -7.09
N HIS A 103 -5.35 -10.38 -7.25
CA HIS A 103 -5.07 -10.93 -8.56
C HIS A 103 -6.32 -11.58 -9.16
N LYS A 104 -6.69 -11.21 -10.38
CA LYS A 104 -7.90 -11.73 -11.05
C LYS A 104 -7.56 -12.72 -12.15
N LYS A 105 -6.52 -12.47 -12.92
CA LYS A 105 -6.10 -13.32 -14.04
C LYS A 105 -4.66 -13.05 -14.45
N ASP A 106 -3.99 -14.11 -14.90
CA ASP A 106 -2.73 -13.98 -15.59
C ASP A 106 -2.92 -13.29 -16.94
N MET A 107 -1.96 -12.46 -17.30
CA MET A 107 -1.90 -11.79 -18.61
C MET A 107 -0.47 -11.82 -19.13
N THR A 108 -0.33 -12.06 -20.42
CA THR A 108 0.96 -11.95 -21.11
C THR A 108 1.35 -10.48 -21.30
N PRO A 109 2.65 -10.15 -21.45
CA PRO A 109 3.09 -8.79 -21.71
C PRO A 109 2.39 -8.13 -22.91
N ASP A 110 2.12 -8.90 -23.98
CA ASP A 110 1.43 -8.41 -25.17
C ASP A 110 -0.04 -8.08 -24.89
N GLU A 111 -0.74 -8.92 -24.11
CA GLU A 111 -2.11 -8.65 -23.68
C GLU A 111 -2.20 -7.41 -22.79
N ILE A 112 -1.26 -7.25 -21.85
CA ILE A 112 -1.18 -6.07 -20.98
C ILE A 112 -0.92 -4.81 -21.82
N SER A 113 0.04 -4.87 -22.75
CA SER A 113 0.37 -3.75 -23.63
C SER A 113 -0.82 -3.31 -24.47
N LYS A 114 -1.50 -4.27 -25.11
CA LYS A 114 -2.70 -4.01 -25.92
C LYS A 114 -3.84 -3.43 -25.08
N ALA A 115 -4.13 -4.02 -23.92
CA ALA A 115 -5.18 -3.55 -23.03
C ALA A 115 -4.88 -2.16 -22.45
N GLY A 116 -3.62 -1.89 -22.11
CA GLY A 116 -3.16 -0.59 -21.64
C GLY A 116 -3.32 0.52 -22.69
N GLN A 117 -3.01 0.25 -23.96
CA GLN A 117 -3.25 1.21 -25.04
C GLN A 117 -4.72 1.57 -25.21
N GLU A 118 -5.63 0.58 -25.13
CA GLU A 118 -7.07 0.85 -25.20
C GLU A 118 -7.56 1.64 -23.99
N PHE A 119 -7.07 1.31 -22.79
CA PHE A 119 -7.40 2.04 -21.57
C PHE A 119 -6.91 3.51 -21.60
N LEU A 120 -5.70 3.77 -22.12
CA LEU A 120 -5.21 5.15 -22.26
C LEU A 120 -6.06 5.99 -23.23
N LYS A 121 -6.63 5.39 -24.27
CA LYS A 121 -7.54 6.08 -25.21
C LYS A 121 -8.86 6.49 -24.56
N THR A 122 -9.31 5.81 -23.50
CA THR A 122 -10.54 6.19 -22.79
C THR A 122 -10.31 7.32 -21.80
N MET A 123 -9.08 7.55 -21.35
CA MET A 123 -8.73 8.67 -20.46
C MET A 123 -8.48 9.99 -21.20
N THR A 124 -8.20 9.96 -22.50
CA THR A 124 -7.87 11.16 -23.29
C THR A 124 -9.09 11.78 -24.00
N LYS A 125 -10.30 11.30 -23.71
CA LYS A 125 -11.58 11.86 -24.14
C LYS A 125 -12.28 12.57 -22.99
#